data_AF-A0AAE3I934-F1
#
_entry.id   AF-A0AAE3I934-F1
#
_cell.length_a   1.000
_cell.length_b   1.000
_cell.length_c   1.000
_cell.angle_alpha   90.00
_cell.angle_beta   90.00
_cell.angle_gamma   90.00
#
_symmetry.space_group_name_H-M   'P 1'
#
loop_
_entity.id
_entity.type
_entity.pdbx_description
1 polymer ?
#
loop_
_entity_poly.entity_id
_entity_poly.type
_entity_poly.pdbx_seq_one_letter_code
_entity_poly.pdbx_strand_id
1 'polypeptide(L)'
;METEPTLQSKISRRRVLRTGAVVSGTALLGITATGSATAAKGKPDFSPRIWGDGEQWGTKVTGEIKNPNENSLDKFFVITNPVTGELPEGTLPVSEAAPENPDYNGGRWWTHVAEWTEVGLDVHGSPPPLLTRYGPADDPESILFHYNLGHIAISEGPPDGGPPDYFRCPLLPVKED
;
A
#
# COMPACT_ATOMS: atom_id res chain seq x y z
N MET A 1 -5.78 -49.23 53.50
CA MET A 1 -5.95 -47.86 53.01
C MET A 1 -4.59 -47.44 52.49
N GLU A 2 -4.51 -47.37 51.17
CA GLU A 2 -3.35 -47.46 50.27
C GLU A 2 -2.29 -46.36 50.55
N THR A 3 -1.07 -46.75 50.94
CA THR A 3 0.19 -46.73 50.17
C THR A 3 0.58 -45.38 49.53
N GLU A 4 1.55 -44.68 50.14
CA GLU A 4 2.54 -43.89 49.38
C GLU A 4 3.38 -44.82 48.49
N PRO A 5 3.97 -44.34 47.39
CA PRO A 5 5.41 -44.09 47.48
C PRO A 5 5.92 -42.87 46.70
N THR A 6 6.67 -42.04 47.42
CA THR A 6 8.06 -41.63 47.16
C THR A 6 8.68 -42.10 45.83
N LEU A 7 9.37 -41.20 45.11
CA LEU A 7 10.73 -41.47 44.63
C LEU A 7 11.46 -40.21 44.14
N GLN A 8 12.46 -39.84 44.92
CA GLN A 8 13.65 -39.07 44.54
C GLN A 8 14.25 -39.54 43.20
N SER A 9 14.90 -38.62 42.48
CA SER A 9 16.10 -38.87 41.63
C SER A 9 16.26 -37.73 40.62
N LYS A 10 17.41 -37.15 40.30
CA LYS A 10 18.83 -37.36 40.64
C LYS A 10 19.55 -36.10 40.16
N ILE A 11 20.48 -35.65 40.98
CA ILE A 11 21.88 -35.30 40.66
C ILE A 11 22.18 -35.01 39.18
N SER A 12 22.93 -33.93 38.96
CA SER A 12 24.19 -33.89 38.17
C SER A 12 24.17 -32.78 37.12
N ARG A 13 25.18 -31.96 36.88
CA ARG A 13 26.50 -31.66 37.46
C ARG A 13 27.00 -30.56 36.53
N ARG A 14 27.74 -29.58 37.08
CA ARG A 14 28.82 -28.84 36.40
C ARG A 14 28.31 -27.94 35.25
N ARG A 15 28.82 -26.75 34.99
CA ARG A 15 30.13 -26.14 35.17
C ARG A 15 29.84 -24.64 34.98
N VAL A 16 30.27 -23.79 35.91
CA VAL A 16 31.49 -22.99 35.78
C VAL A 16 31.29 -21.74 34.91
N LEU A 17 31.37 -20.62 35.64
CA LEU A 17 31.92 -19.30 35.30
C LEU A 17 31.52 -18.67 33.97
N ARG A 18 30.75 -17.57 34.02
CA ARG A 18 31.25 -16.20 34.24
C ARG A 18 32.41 -15.87 33.30
N THR A 19 32.15 -14.98 32.35
CA THR A 19 32.97 -13.84 31.87
C THR A 19 32.17 -13.33 30.65
N GLY A 20 31.54 -12.15 30.63
CA GLY A 20 32.05 -10.86 31.04
C GLY A 20 32.70 -10.20 29.83
N ALA A 21 31.96 -9.38 29.07
CA ALA A 21 32.49 -8.24 28.31
C ALA A 21 31.35 -7.50 27.63
N VAL A 22 31.03 -6.33 28.19
CA VAL A 22 30.40 -5.22 27.48
C VAL A 22 31.37 -4.77 26.40
N VAL A 23 30.93 -4.73 25.14
CA VAL A 23 31.59 -3.96 24.09
C VAL A 23 30.55 -3.04 23.48
N SER A 24 30.57 -1.80 23.97
CA SER A 24 30.05 -0.64 23.25
C SER A 24 30.84 -0.49 21.95
N GLY A 25 30.15 -0.41 20.82
CA GLY A 25 30.79 -0.23 19.52
C GLY A 25 29.79 0.20 18.45
N THR A 26 29.61 1.51 18.34
CA THR A 26 29.26 2.27 17.12
C THR A 26 28.23 1.65 16.15
N ALA A 27 26.98 2.08 16.28
CA ALA A 27 25.98 1.97 15.22
C ALA A 27 26.35 2.92 14.07
N LEU A 28 26.89 2.38 12.98
CA LEU A 28 26.94 3.06 11.69
C LEU A 28 25.50 3.07 11.12
N LEU A 29 24.88 4.25 11.14
CA LEU A 29 23.65 4.55 10.39
C LEU A 29 23.94 4.41 8.90
N GLY A 30 23.67 3.22 8.36
CA GLY A 30 23.62 3.00 6.92
C GLY A 30 22.40 3.72 6.37
N ILE A 31 22.63 4.75 5.55
CA ILE A 31 21.60 5.40 4.75
C ILE A 31 21.12 4.35 3.74
N THR A 32 19.97 3.72 4.00
CA THR A 32 19.28 2.94 2.98
C THR A 32 18.68 3.92 1.99
N ALA A 33 19.30 4.04 0.82
CA ALA A 33 18.67 4.67 -0.32
C ALA A 33 17.37 3.90 -0.63
N THR A 34 16.22 4.53 -0.36
CA THR A 34 14.92 4.05 -0.82
C THR A 34 14.88 4.21 -2.33
N GLY A 35 15.40 3.22 -3.05
CA GLY A 35 15.25 3.14 -4.49
C GLY A 35 13.76 3.04 -4.81
N SER A 36 13.26 3.91 -5.69
CA SER A 36 11.94 3.76 -6.29
C SER A 36 11.91 2.43 -7.02
N ALA A 37 11.33 1.41 -6.39
CA ALA A 37 11.22 0.11 -6.99
C ALA A 37 10.18 0.20 -8.11
N THR A 38 10.65 0.28 -9.34
CA THR A 38 9.83 0.17 -10.53
C THR A 38 9.64 -1.33 -10.79
N ALA A 39 8.39 -1.80 -10.82
CA ALA A 39 8.09 -3.19 -11.14
C ALA A 39 8.61 -3.50 -12.56
N ALA A 40 9.60 -4.39 -12.67
CA ALA A 40 10.14 -4.79 -13.96
C ALA A 40 9.04 -5.45 -14.81
N LYS A 41 8.84 -4.94 -16.04
CA LYS A 41 7.80 -5.41 -16.97
C LYS A 41 7.75 -6.95 -17.03
N GLY A 42 6.58 -7.51 -16.74
CA GLY A 42 6.30 -8.95 -16.83
C GLY A 42 6.64 -9.80 -15.60
N LYS A 43 7.38 -9.30 -14.60
CA LYS A 43 7.62 -10.03 -13.34
C LYS A 43 6.58 -9.64 -12.28
N PRO A 44 6.07 -10.60 -11.49
CA PRO A 44 5.29 -10.29 -10.31
C PRO A 44 6.10 -9.46 -9.32
N ASP A 45 5.48 -8.44 -8.76
CA ASP A 45 5.95 -7.66 -7.63
C ASP A 45 4.96 -7.85 -6.49
N PHE A 46 5.42 -8.42 -5.38
CA PHE A 46 4.59 -8.71 -4.21
C PHE A 46 4.76 -7.66 -3.10
N SER A 47 5.47 -6.57 -3.36
CA SER A 47 5.56 -5.42 -2.45
C SER A 47 4.33 -4.52 -2.58
N PRO A 48 3.98 -3.72 -1.56
CA PRO A 48 2.90 -2.75 -1.65
C PRO A 48 3.09 -1.75 -2.80
N ARG A 49 2.11 -1.69 -3.70
CA ARG A 49 2.13 -0.81 -4.88
C ARG A 49 0.85 -0.01 -5.08
N ILE A 50 -0.28 -0.57 -4.67
CA ILE A 50 -1.61 -0.01 -4.90
C ILE A 50 -2.43 -0.21 -3.63
N TRP A 51 -3.23 0.78 -3.27
CA TRP A 51 -4.31 0.65 -2.32
C TRP A 51 -5.60 0.23 -3.03
N GLY A 52 -6.32 -0.75 -2.50
CA GLY A 52 -7.60 -1.17 -3.06
C GLY A 52 -8.46 -1.76 -1.96
N ASP A 53 -9.68 -1.25 -1.82
CA ASP A 53 -10.64 -1.64 -0.78
C ASP A 53 -10.06 -1.61 0.65
N GLY A 54 -9.14 -0.67 0.92
CA GLY A 54 -8.51 -0.49 2.23
C GLY A 54 -7.29 -1.40 2.48
N GLU A 55 -6.88 -2.20 1.50
CA GLU A 55 -5.73 -3.12 1.61
C GLU A 55 -4.64 -2.80 0.60
N GLN A 56 -3.39 -3.16 0.93
CA GLN A 56 -2.25 -3.00 0.01
C GLN A 56 -2.12 -4.23 -0.89
N TRP A 57 -1.88 -3.95 -2.17
CA TRP A 57 -1.70 -4.95 -3.20
C TRP A 57 -0.35 -4.80 -3.90
N GLY A 58 0.28 -5.93 -4.16
CA GLY A 58 1.32 -6.06 -5.16
C GLY A 58 0.73 -6.12 -6.57
N THR A 59 1.59 -6.12 -7.59
CA THR A 59 1.12 -6.07 -8.97
C THR A 59 1.97 -6.89 -9.93
N LYS A 60 1.44 -7.14 -11.12
CA LYS A 60 2.22 -7.61 -12.27
C LYS A 60 1.91 -6.76 -13.49
N VAL A 61 2.84 -5.91 -13.89
CA VAL A 61 2.67 -5.09 -15.10
C VAL A 61 2.67 -5.99 -16.33
N THR A 62 1.54 -6.08 -17.04
CA THR A 62 1.39 -6.93 -18.22
C THR A 62 1.37 -6.15 -19.55
N GLY A 63 0.95 -4.89 -19.55
CA GLY A 63 1.08 -3.98 -20.70
C GLY A 63 -0.11 -3.05 -20.91
N GLU A 64 0.00 -2.19 -21.92
CA GLU A 64 -1.03 -1.22 -22.33
C GLU A 64 -2.21 -1.88 -23.07
N ILE A 65 -3.38 -1.25 -22.99
CA ILE A 65 -4.59 -1.64 -23.73
C ILE A 65 -4.82 -0.62 -24.85
N LYS A 66 -4.68 -1.05 -26.11
CA LYS A 66 -4.82 -0.14 -27.27
C LYS A 66 -6.26 0.23 -27.63
N ASN A 67 -7.19 -0.70 -27.43
CA ASN A 67 -8.61 -0.53 -27.75
C ASN A 67 -9.44 -0.89 -26.50
N PRO A 68 -9.54 0.03 -25.53
CA PRO A 68 -10.30 -0.22 -24.31
C PRO A 68 -11.80 -0.40 -24.59
N ASN A 69 -12.44 -1.20 -23.76
CA ASN A 69 -13.88 -1.13 -23.54
C ASN A 69 -14.06 -0.66 -22.09
N GLU A 70 -14.48 0.57 -21.91
CA GLU A 70 -14.56 1.25 -20.60
C GLU A 70 -15.40 0.48 -19.58
N ASN A 71 -16.48 -0.18 -20.02
CA ASN A 71 -17.35 -1.01 -19.16
C ASN A 71 -16.68 -2.28 -18.61
N SER A 72 -15.39 -2.45 -18.86
CA SER A 72 -14.63 -3.62 -18.43
C SER A 72 -13.27 -3.23 -17.84
N LEU A 73 -13.18 -1.98 -17.40
CA LEU A 73 -12.04 -1.38 -16.73
C LEU A 73 -12.52 -0.86 -15.38
N ASP A 74 -11.65 -0.96 -14.40
CA ASP A 74 -11.77 -0.27 -13.12
C ASP A 74 -11.01 1.06 -13.20
N LYS A 75 -11.47 2.08 -12.47
CA LYS A 75 -10.69 3.31 -12.34
C LYS A 75 -9.43 3.08 -11.50
N PHE A 76 -8.34 3.71 -11.93
CA PHE A 76 -7.05 3.70 -11.27
C PHE A 76 -6.65 5.15 -10.97
N PHE A 77 -6.63 5.53 -9.71
CA PHE A 77 -6.43 6.91 -9.28
C PHE A 77 -4.98 7.16 -8.89
N VAL A 78 -4.33 8.07 -9.61
CA VAL A 78 -3.06 8.67 -9.19
C VAL A 78 -3.37 9.86 -8.30
N ILE A 79 -2.96 9.79 -7.03
CA ILE A 79 -3.21 10.85 -6.05
C ILE A 79 -2.16 11.93 -6.19
N THR A 80 -2.59 13.19 -6.32
CA THR A 80 -1.70 14.35 -6.41
C THR A 80 -2.16 15.46 -5.48
N ASN A 81 -1.24 16.39 -5.19
CA ASN A 81 -1.55 17.62 -4.47
C ASN A 81 -0.87 18.79 -5.21
N PRO A 82 -1.52 19.37 -6.23
CA PRO A 82 -0.91 20.45 -7.01
C PRO A 82 -0.76 21.76 -6.22
N VAL A 83 -1.47 21.91 -5.10
CA VAL A 83 -1.46 23.15 -4.29
C VAL A 83 -0.17 23.27 -3.47
N THR A 84 0.26 22.18 -2.82
CA THR A 84 1.46 22.20 -1.95
C THR A 84 2.59 21.28 -2.42
N GLY A 85 2.27 20.27 -3.24
CA GLY A 85 3.19 19.20 -3.60
C GLY A 85 3.41 18.14 -2.52
N GLU A 86 2.82 18.29 -1.33
CA GLU A 86 2.99 17.36 -0.21
C GLU A 86 1.86 16.33 -0.16
N LEU A 87 2.23 15.08 0.05
CA LEU A 87 1.32 13.95 0.24
C LEU A 87 1.71 13.20 1.52
N PRO A 88 0.76 12.55 2.21
CA PRO A 88 1.07 11.77 3.41
C PRO A 88 1.99 10.60 3.07
N GLU A 89 2.80 10.17 4.04
CA GLU A 89 3.60 8.96 3.91
C GLU A 89 2.70 7.74 3.64
N GLY A 90 3.16 6.82 2.78
CA GLY A 90 2.38 5.65 2.38
C GLY A 90 1.37 5.91 1.27
N THR A 91 1.35 7.12 0.68
CA THR A 91 0.54 7.40 -0.50
C THR A 91 0.96 6.49 -1.65
N LEU A 92 0.00 5.72 -2.14
CA LEU A 92 0.08 4.88 -3.33
C LEU A 92 -1.13 5.20 -4.22
N PRO A 93 -1.09 4.87 -5.52
CA PRO A 93 -2.29 4.88 -6.34
C PRO A 93 -3.40 4.02 -5.74
N VAL A 94 -4.65 4.41 -5.97
CA VAL A 94 -5.83 3.75 -5.42
C VAL A 94 -6.65 3.12 -6.56
N SER A 95 -7.06 1.87 -6.41
CA SER A 95 -7.98 1.21 -7.34
C SER A 95 -9.44 1.39 -6.93
N GLU A 96 -10.33 1.45 -7.92
CA GLU A 96 -11.79 1.48 -7.72
C GLU A 96 -12.32 0.22 -7.02
N ALA A 97 -11.75 -0.92 -7.37
CA ALA A 97 -12.06 -2.23 -6.80
C ALA A 97 -10.78 -3.07 -6.74
N ALA A 98 -10.74 -4.05 -5.84
CA ALA A 98 -9.65 -5.00 -5.67
C ALA A 98 -10.16 -6.46 -5.70
N PRO A 99 -9.28 -7.49 -5.74
CA PRO A 99 -9.72 -8.87 -5.62
C PRO A 99 -10.65 -9.06 -4.41
N GLU A 100 -11.59 -10.00 -4.55
CA GLU A 100 -12.71 -10.25 -3.62
C GLU A 100 -13.89 -9.26 -3.74
N ASN A 101 -13.70 -8.10 -4.37
CA ASN A 101 -14.79 -7.23 -4.79
C ASN A 101 -15.46 -7.78 -6.06
N PRO A 102 -16.79 -7.99 -6.10
CA PRO A 102 -17.49 -8.55 -7.27
C PRO A 102 -17.42 -7.65 -8.51
N ASP A 103 -17.17 -6.35 -8.33
CA ASP A 103 -17.06 -5.38 -9.42
C ASP A 103 -15.64 -5.29 -10.00
N TYR A 104 -14.66 -5.97 -9.41
CA TYR A 104 -13.26 -5.95 -9.86
C TYR A 104 -13.07 -6.58 -11.25
N ASN A 105 -12.58 -5.79 -12.19
CA ASN A 105 -12.35 -6.17 -13.59
C ASN A 105 -10.98 -6.80 -13.87
N GLY A 106 -10.38 -7.44 -12.85
CA GLY A 106 -9.17 -8.26 -13.02
C GLY A 106 -7.89 -7.45 -13.25
N GLY A 107 -7.85 -6.21 -12.78
CA GLY A 107 -6.70 -5.32 -12.89
C GLY A 107 -6.52 -4.78 -14.29
N ARG A 108 -7.64 -4.42 -14.92
CA ARG A 108 -7.69 -3.68 -16.17
C ARG A 108 -8.10 -2.26 -15.83
N TRP A 109 -7.24 -1.32 -16.13
CA TRP A 109 -7.29 -0.02 -15.51
C TRP A 109 -7.60 1.07 -16.53
N TRP A 110 -8.35 2.07 -16.06
CA TRP A 110 -8.48 3.38 -16.68
C TRP A 110 -7.94 4.44 -15.71
N THR A 111 -6.82 5.06 -16.10
CA THR A 111 -6.14 6.04 -15.26
C THR A 111 -6.97 7.31 -15.11
N HIS A 112 -7.04 7.77 -13.87
CA HIS A 112 -7.59 9.05 -13.45
C HIS A 112 -6.59 9.75 -12.53
N VAL A 113 -6.69 11.07 -12.45
CA VAL A 113 -6.02 11.85 -11.40
C VAL A 113 -7.05 12.20 -10.33
N ALA A 114 -6.67 12.03 -9.06
CA ALA A 114 -7.41 12.55 -7.92
C ALA A 114 -6.55 13.62 -7.24
N GLU A 115 -6.94 14.88 -7.39
CA GLU A 115 -6.19 16.04 -6.94
C GLU A 115 -6.79 16.63 -5.67
N TRP A 116 -5.98 16.82 -4.63
CA TRP A 116 -6.40 17.63 -3.48
C TRP A 116 -6.61 19.08 -3.89
N THR A 117 -7.78 19.62 -3.53
CA THR A 117 -8.17 21.01 -3.81
C THR A 117 -7.72 21.95 -2.70
N GLU A 118 -7.73 23.26 -2.96
CA GLU A 118 -7.52 24.27 -1.91
C GLU A 118 -8.53 24.11 -0.77
N VAL A 119 -9.81 23.84 -1.09
CA VAL A 119 -10.87 23.57 -0.11
C VAL A 119 -10.53 22.37 0.76
N GLY A 120 -10.00 21.29 0.16
CA GLY A 120 -9.56 20.11 0.90
C GLY A 120 -8.45 20.45 1.90
N LEU A 121 -7.48 21.26 1.49
CA LEU A 121 -6.34 21.64 2.35
C LEU A 121 -6.73 22.65 3.43
N ASP A 122 -7.69 23.53 3.18
CA ASP A 122 -8.23 24.41 4.22
C ASP A 122 -8.88 23.61 5.36
N VAL A 123 -9.46 22.44 5.04
CA VAL A 123 -10.10 21.56 6.02
C VAL A 123 -9.10 20.65 6.73
N HIS A 124 -8.16 20.04 6.01
CA HIS A 124 -7.30 18.99 6.55
C HIS A 124 -5.86 19.43 6.84
N GLY A 125 -5.41 20.55 6.29
CA GLY A 125 -4.01 20.98 6.31
C GLY A 125 -3.14 20.22 5.29
N SER A 126 -1.83 20.37 5.45
CA SER A 126 -0.80 19.72 4.63
C SER A 126 0.18 18.92 5.52
N PRO A 127 0.44 17.62 5.23
CA PRO A 127 -0.18 16.83 4.17
C PRO A 127 -1.65 16.49 4.48
N PRO A 128 -2.49 16.24 3.46
CA PRO A 128 -3.86 15.79 3.63
C PRO A 128 -3.93 14.32 4.11
N PRO A 129 -5.12 13.78 4.44
CA PRO A 129 -5.29 12.40 4.87
C PRO A 129 -4.88 11.39 3.80
N LEU A 130 -4.43 10.21 4.23
CA LEU A 130 -4.13 9.10 3.33
C LEU A 130 -5.43 8.49 2.80
N LEU A 131 -5.48 8.30 1.48
CA LEU A 131 -6.60 7.64 0.80
C LEU A 131 -6.22 6.20 0.48
N THR A 132 -7.06 5.25 0.89
CA THR A 132 -6.77 3.81 0.81
C THR A 132 -7.80 3.03 -0.01
N ARG A 133 -8.85 3.71 -0.48
CA ARG A 133 -9.98 3.09 -1.19
C ARG A 133 -10.73 4.12 -2.02
N TYR A 134 -11.47 3.67 -3.03
CA TYR A 134 -12.32 4.56 -3.82
C TYR A 134 -13.63 4.88 -3.10
N GLY A 135 -14.37 3.85 -2.67
CA GLY A 135 -15.59 3.99 -1.86
C GLY A 135 -15.45 3.30 -0.50
N PRO A 136 -16.49 3.36 0.37
CA PRO A 136 -17.80 3.99 0.16
C PRO A 136 -17.80 5.51 0.42
N ALA A 137 -18.87 6.20 0.01
CA ALA A 137 -18.99 7.67 0.04
C ALA A 137 -19.09 8.30 1.45
N ASP A 138 -19.21 7.49 2.49
CA ASP A 138 -19.33 7.88 3.90
C ASP A 138 -18.07 7.55 4.71
N ASP A 139 -17.00 7.10 4.05
CA ASP A 139 -15.74 6.73 4.67
C ASP A 139 -14.66 7.80 4.45
N PRO A 140 -14.08 8.40 5.51
CA PRO A 140 -13.05 9.43 5.39
C PRO A 140 -11.72 8.95 4.77
N GLU A 141 -11.50 7.64 4.60
CA GLU A 141 -10.33 7.15 3.85
C GLU A 141 -10.61 6.98 2.35
N SER A 142 -11.83 7.28 1.90
CA SER A 142 -12.26 7.06 0.52
C SER A 142 -12.15 8.31 -0.35
N ILE A 143 -11.74 8.11 -1.61
CA ILE A 143 -11.75 9.17 -2.62
C ILE A 143 -13.16 9.74 -2.80
N LEU A 144 -14.18 8.88 -2.82
CA LEU A 144 -15.56 9.27 -3.09
C LEU A 144 -16.14 10.17 -2.00
N PHE A 145 -15.82 9.93 -0.73
CA PHE A 145 -16.19 10.81 0.38
C PHE A 145 -15.63 12.22 0.17
N HIS A 146 -14.32 12.31 -0.09
CA HIS A 146 -13.64 13.59 -0.28
C HIS A 146 -14.07 14.31 -1.57
N TYR A 147 -14.29 13.57 -2.65
CA TYR A 147 -14.81 14.11 -3.90
C TYR A 147 -16.20 14.74 -3.71
N ASN A 148 -17.11 14.06 -3.01
CA ASN A 148 -18.46 14.57 -2.75
C ASN A 148 -18.49 15.83 -1.88
N LEU A 149 -17.44 16.06 -1.09
CA LEU A 149 -17.26 17.27 -0.29
C LEU A 149 -16.52 18.39 -1.03
N GLY A 150 -16.04 18.14 -2.26
CA GLY A 150 -15.22 19.09 -3.02
C GLY A 150 -13.77 19.19 -2.53
N HIS A 151 -13.33 18.29 -1.64
CA HIS A 151 -11.95 18.23 -1.15
C HIS A 151 -11.00 17.64 -2.21
N ILE A 152 -11.54 16.84 -3.12
CA ILE A 152 -10.81 16.24 -4.24
C ILE A 152 -11.51 16.59 -5.55
N ALA A 153 -10.73 16.91 -6.58
CA ALA A 153 -11.16 16.94 -7.96
C ALA A 153 -10.68 15.68 -8.69
N ILE A 154 -11.52 15.10 -9.56
CA ILE A 154 -11.17 13.92 -10.36
C ILE A 154 -11.18 14.30 -11.83
N SER A 155 -10.13 13.93 -12.55
CA SER A 155 -10.03 14.07 -14.00
C SER A 155 -9.61 12.76 -14.66
N GLU A 156 -10.05 12.56 -15.90
CA GLU A 156 -9.66 11.41 -16.71
C GLU A 156 -8.25 11.58 -17.27
N GLY A 157 -7.52 10.47 -17.35
CA GLY A 157 -6.16 10.42 -17.88
C GLY A 157 -5.08 10.45 -16.79
N PRO A 158 -3.83 10.16 -17.17
CA PRO A 158 -2.69 10.19 -16.28
C PRO A 158 -2.16 11.62 -16.07
N PRO A 159 -1.51 11.88 -14.93
CA PRO A 159 -0.68 13.09 -14.82
C PRO A 159 0.57 12.95 -15.70
N ASP A 160 1.29 14.06 -15.91
CA ASP A 160 2.56 14.04 -16.63
C ASP A 160 3.55 13.04 -16.02
N GLY A 161 4.04 12.11 -16.84
CA GLY A 161 4.94 11.04 -16.38
C GLY A 161 4.26 9.90 -15.60
N GLY A 162 2.92 9.90 -15.52
CA GLY A 162 2.11 8.85 -14.95
C GLY A 162 2.06 7.56 -15.77
N PRO A 163 1.25 6.57 -15.35
CA PRO A 163 1.02 5.35 -16.13
C PRO A 163 0.27 5.66 -17.44
N PRO A 164 0.15 4.70 -18.37
CA PRO A 164 -0.67 4.87 -19.56
C PRO A 164 -2.16 5.11 -19.22
N ASP A 165 -2.92 5.72 -20.14
CA ASP A 165 -4.38 5.93 -20.00
C ASP A 165 -5.11 4.61 -19.68
N TYR A 166 -4.73 3.54 -20.38
CA TYR A 166 -5.35 2.23 -20.26
C TYR A 166 -4.29 1.13 -20.21
N PHE A 167 -4.31 0.31 -19.17
CA PHE A 167 -3.30 -0.73 -18.98
C PHE A 167 -3.81 -1.93 -18.18
N ARG A 168 -3.03 -3.00 -18.18
CA ARG A 168 -3.31 -4.24 -17.44
C ARG A 168 -2.22 -4.48 -16.41
N CYS A 169 -2.65 -4.51 -15.16
CA CYS A 169 -1.80 -4.77 -14.01
C CYS A 169 -2.60 -5.51 -12.94
N PRO A 170 -2.77 -6.85 -13.03
CA PRO A 170 -3.49 -7.61 -12.03
C PRO A 170 -2.90 -7.40 -10.63
N LEU A 171 -3.79 -7.22 -9.65
CA LEU A 171 -3.43 -7.16 -8.23
C LEU A 171 -3.06 -8.54 -7.70
N LEU A 172 -2.04 -8.57 -6.84
CA LEU A 172 -1.51 -9.76 -6.20
C LEU A 172 -1.44 -9.51 -4.69
N PRO A 173 -1.70 -10.51 -3.84
CA PRO A 173 -1.56 -10.34 -2.39
C PRO A 173 -0.12 -9.96 -2.06
N VAL A 174 0.05 -8.99 -1.15
CA VAL A 174 1.36 -8.65 -0.63
C VAL A 174 1.94 -9.84 0.14
N LYS A 175 3.25 -10.04 0.04
CA LYS A 175 3.97 -11.03 0.85
C LYS A 175 4.92 -10.30 1.76
N GLU A 176 4.88 -10.63 3.05
CA GLU A 176 5.91 -10.21 3.99
C GLU A 176 7.21 -10.96 3.68
N ASP A 177 8.33 -10.25 3.72
CA ASP A 177 9.68 -10.81 3.53
C ASP A 177 10.20 -11.52 4.79
#